data_AF-A0A9P1GJX3-F1
#
_entry.id   AF-A0A9P1GJX3-F1
#
_cell.length_a   1.000
_cell.length_b   1.000
_cell.length_c   1.000
_cell.angle_alpha   90.00
_cell.angle_beta   90.00
_cell.angle_gamma   90.00
#
_symmetry.space_group_name_H-M   'P 1'
#
loop_
_entity.id
_entity.type
_entity.pdbx_description
1 polymer ?
#
loop_
_entity_poly.entity_id
_entity_poly.type
_entity_poly.pdbx_seq_one_letter_code
_entity_poly.pdbx_strand_id
1 'polypeptide(L)'
;MALDEIGIGREALSNGRRSFRATVSAVDLASKVAVAEKDGSLQKGSTNEAVDQEFTTPSKDYSIELSNHFNVQYSGRFTIGDQELPMIYDTGSFEVLVLSTKCTNCVKTLSMYDYKKSHSFRESPSHVVAEHAFVSGDVVTAEGFETLRLGGRDSAVDANDMTFWMVQKHELKFWKTGNAIFSGIVGLSHVKRIPDGFGGDAAEDRSLLEEMHVDACSHSATSEVA
;
A
#
# COMPACT_ATOMS: atom_id res chain seq x y z
N MET A 1 -14.81 8.26 4.63
CA MET A 1 -14.76 7.77 6.02
C MET A 1 -13.30 7.46 6.38
N ALA A 2 -12.41 8.48 6.41
CA ALA A 2 -10.97 8.24 6.52
C ALA A 2 -10.18 9.34 7.28
N LEU A 3 -10.82 10.23 8.05
CA LEU A 3 -10.09 11.21 8.87
C LEU A 3 -10.62 11.39 10.30
N ASP A 4 -11.53 10.55 10.77
CA ASP A 4 -11.91 10.51 12.19
C ASP A 4 -11.97 9.05 12.64
N GLU A 5 -10.83 8.56 13.14
CA GLU A 5 -10.67 7.66 14.29
C GLU A 5 -9.21 7.16 14.32
N ILE A 6 -8.28 8.07 14.64
CA ILE A 6 -7.00 7.67 15.22
C ILE A 6 -7.03 8.19 16.66
N GLY A 7 -7.57 7.35 17.55
CA GLY A 7 -7.58 7.60 18.98
C GLY A 7 -6.15 7.57 19.52
N ILE A 8 -5.47 8.71 19.50
CA ILE A 8 -4.24 8.92 20.29
C ILE A 8 -4.69 9.52 21.62
N GLY A 9 -4.60 8.70 22.68
CA GLY A 9 -4.73 9.17 24.05
C GLY A 9 -3.81 10.36 24.29
N ARG A 10 -4.35 11.42 24.90
CA ARG A 10 -3.61 12.62 25.29
C ARG A 10 -2.48 12.26 26.24
N GLU A 11 -1.25 12.12 25.73
CA GLU A 11 -0.05 12.31 26.52
C GLU A 11 0.98 13.20 25.81
N ALA A 12 1.72 13.92 26.63
CA ALA A 12 2.19 15.27 26.41
C ALA A 12 3.19 15.50 25.25
N LEU A 13 3.13 16.74 24.75
CA LEU A 13 4.06 17.39 23.83
C LEU A 13 5.52 17.25 24.32
N SER A 14 6.28 16.31 23.76
CA SER A 14 7.73 16.30 23.86
C SER A 14 8.33 16.51 22.47
N ASN A 15 9.18 17.54 22.31
CA ASN A 15 9.89 17.94 21.08
C ASN A 15 10.94 16.92 20.55
N GLY A 16 10.81 15.63 20.89
CA GLY A 16 11.65 14.57 20.36
C GLY A 16 11.15 14.11 18.99
N ARG A 17 12.07 13.85 18.05
CA ARG A 17 11.78 13.21 16.77
C ARG A 17 11.27 11.79 17.04
N ARG A 18 9.96 11.60 17.12
CA ARG A 18 9.37 10.26 17.24
C ARG A 18 9.43 9.59 15.88
N SER A 19 10.24 8.55 15.77
CA SER A 19 10.27 7.68 14.59
C SER A 19 9.20 6.61 14.77
N PHE A 20 8.32 6.48 13.78
CA PHE A 20 7.28 5.44 13.77
C PHE A 20 7.73 4.37 12.80
N ARG A 21 7.67 3.11 13.25
CA ARG A 21 8.00 1.97 12.41
C ARG A 21 6.69 1.25 12.05
N ALA A 22 6.42 1.14 10.76
CA ALA A 22 5.46 0.16 10.25
C ALA A 22 6.22 -1.14 10.00
N THR A 23 5.79 -2.24 10.63
CA THR A 23 6.31 -3.58 10.37
C THR A 23 5.33 -4.33 9.51
N VAL A 24 5.85 -4.94 8.45
CA VAL A 24 5.11 -5.68 7.44
C VAL A 24 5.69 -7.08 7.37
N SER A 25 4.88 -8.11 7.52
CA SER A 25 5.34 -9.48 7.63
C SER A 25 5.03 -10.26 6.34
N ALA A 26 6.07 -10.77 5.67
CA ALA A 26 5.94 -11.48 4.38
C ALA A 26 5.96 -13.01 4.53
N VAL A 27 5.27 -13.72 3.64
CA VAL A 27 5.22 -15.19 3.58
C VAL A 27 6.30 -15.74 2.66
N ASP A 28 6.97 -16.83 3.05
CA ASP A 28 7.80 -17.61 2.13
C ASP A 28 7.00 -18.77 1.52
N LEU A 29 6.97 -18.83 0.19
CA LEU A 29 6.41 -19.92 -0.59
C LEU A 29 7.51 -20.90 -1.01
N ALA A 30 8.15 -21.55 -0.03
CA ALA A 30 9.07 -22.66 -0.28
C ALA A 30 8.33 -24.02 -0.26
N SER A 31 8.57 -24.83 -1.30
CA SER A 31 7.74 -25.95 -1.79
C SER A 31 7.64 -27.25 -0.96
N LYS A 32 6.50 -27.93 -1.18
CA LYS A 32 6.11 -29.36 -1.00
C LYS A 32 7.17 -30.38 -0.53
N VAL A 33 6.78 -31.21 0.44
CA VAL A 33 7.35 -32.56 0.64
C VAL A 33 6.23 -33.61 0.64
N ALA A 34 6.37 -34.57 -0.26
CA ALA A 34 5.53 -35.76 -0.43
C ALA A 34 6.03 -36.93 0.43
N VAL A 35 5.11 -37.69 1.05
CA VAL A 35 5.23 -39.10 1.48
C VAL A 35 3.79 -39.58 1.76
N ALA A 36 3.22 -40.72 1.33
CA ALA A 36 3.59 -41.81 0.43
C ALA A 36 2.28 -42.54 0.03
N GLU A 37 2.24 -43.11 -1.17
CA GLU A 37 1.33 -44.22 -1.48
C GLU A 37 1.75 -45.47 -0.67
N LYS A 38 0.81 -46.07 0.05
CA LYS A 38 0.69 -47.52 0.17
C LYS A 38 -0.72 -47.93 0.59
N ASP A 39 -1.44 -48.44 -0.40
CA ASP A 39 -2.32 -49.62 -0.38
C ASP A 39 -3.46 -49.73 0.66
N GLY A 40 -4.70 -49.91 0.17
CA GLY A 40 -5.77 -50.59 0.93
C GLY A 40 -7.07 -49.83 1.22
N SER A 41 -8.03 -49.91 0.30
CA SER A 41 -9.49 -50.14 0.49
C SER A 41 -10.36 -49.39 1.54
N LEU A 42 -11.52 -48.90 1.04
CA LEU A 42 -12.89 -48.86 1.61
C LEU A 42 -13.36 -47.72 2.57
N GLN A 43 -14.14 -46.82 1.95
CA GLN A 43 -15.40 -46.14 2.35
C GLN A 43 -15.64 -45.47 3.74
N LYS A 44 -15.98 -44.17 3.61
CA LYS A 44 -17.15 -43.43 4.13
C LYS A 44 -17.25 -43.17 5.65
N GLY A 45 -17.04 -41.90 6.01
CA GLY A 45 -17.46 -41.33 7.29
C GLY A 45 -17.19 -39.82 7.33
N SER A 46 -18.22 -39.03 7.03
CA SER A 46 -18.23 -37.57 7.18
C SER A 46 -18.41 -37.23 8.66
N THR A 47 -17.37 -36.71 9.32
CA THR A 47 -17.46 -35.92 10.56
C THR A 47 -16.20 -35.06 10.73
N ASN A 48 -16.43 -33.75 10.88
CA ASN A 48 -15.62 -32.71 11.56
C ASN A 48 -14.12 -32.64 11.29
N GLU A 49 -13.68 -31.59 10.59
CA GLU A 49 -12.38 -30.97 10.88
C GLU A 49 -12.52 -29.45 10.89
N ALA A 50 -12.18 -28.87 12.05
CA ALA A 50 -11.95 -27.45 12.21
C ALA A 50 -10.90 -27.03 11.18
N VAL A 51 -11.19 -25.96 10.46
CA VAL A 51 -10.21 -25.28 9.62
C VAL A 51 -9.22 -24.61 10.56
N ASP A 52 -8.25 -25.36 11.07
CA ASP A 52 -7.02 -24.79 11.60
C ASP A 52 -6.30 -24.18 10.39
N GLN A 53 -6.54 -22.89 10.15
CA GLN A 53 -5.65 -22.11 9.32
C GLN A 53 -4.30 -22.10 10.04
N GLU A 54 -3.42 -23.00 9.60
CA GLU A 54 -2.01 -22.98 9.96
C GLU A 54 -1.46 -21.62 9.56
N PHE A 55 -1.34 -20.73 10.55
CA PHE A 55 -0.79 -19.39 10.38
C PHE A 55 0.72 -19.58 10.18
N THR A 56 1.14 -19.71 8.93
CA THR A 56 2.55 -19.80 8.57
C THR A 56 3.29 -18.59 9.15
N THR A 57 4.37 -18.86 9.89
CA THR A 57 5.19 -17.80 10.48
C THR A 57 5.81 -16.98 9.33
N PRO A 58 5.64 -15.64 9.33
CA PRO A 58 6.25 -14.80 8.31
C PRO A 58 7.76 -15.03 8.24
N SER A 59 8.29 -15.19 7.03
CA SER A 59 9.70 -15.54 6.84
C SER A 59 10.64 -14.36 7.08
N LYS A 60 10.11 -13.14 7.04
CA LYS A 60 10.84 -11.91 7.34
C LYS A 60 9.90 -10.75 7.63
N ASP A 61 10.20 -10.04 8.71
CA ASP A 61 9.61 -8.74 8.99
C ASP A 61 10.36 -7.65 8.21
N TYR A 62 9.60 -6.85 7.47
CA TYR A 62 10.06 -5.65 6.80
C TYR A 62 9.64 -4.42 7.58
N SER A 63 10.51 -3.41 7.70
CA SER A 63 10.25 -2.24 8.52
C SER A 63 10.41 -0.97 7.72
N ILE A 64 9.40 -0.10 7.77
CA ILE A 64 9.36 1.19 7.11
C ILE A 64 9.37 2.27 8.18
N GLU A 65 10.31 3.20 8.08
CA GLU A 65 10.32 4.40 8.91
C GLU A 65 9.35 5.45 8.36
N LEU A 66 8.52 5.98 9.24
CA LEU A 66 7.56 7.04 8.94
C LEU A 66 7.98 8.36 9.60
N SER A 67 7.93 9.42 8.81
CA SER A 67 8.11 10.80 9.23
C SER A 67 6.81 11.36 9.78
N ASN A 68 6.84 11.79 11.04
CA ASN A 68 5.74 12.47 11.69
C ASN A 68 5.77 13.97 11.38
N HIS A 69 4.65 14.48 10.86
CA HIS A 69 4.43 15.90 10.64
C HIS A 69 3.24 16.38 11.45
N PHE A 70 3.55 17.13 12.51
CA PHE A 70 2.61 17.73 13.45
C PHE A 70 1.58 16.75 14.06
N ASN A 71 1.92 15.46 14.16
CA ASN A 71 1.04 14.38 14.62
C ASN A 71 -0.22 14.19 13.76
N VAL A 72 -0.27 14.74 12.55
CA VAL A 72 -1.43 14.69 11.66
C VAL A 72 -1.14 14.02 10.32
N GLN A 73 0.13 13.92 9.92
CA GLN A 73 0.56 13.24 8.70
C GLN A 73 1.76 12.36 9.03
N TYR A 74 1.66 11.06 8.73
CA TYR A 74 2.74 10.10 8.89
C TYR A 74 3.09 9.53 7.52
N SER A 75 4.20 9.97 6.93
CA SER A 75 4.60 9.55 5.58
C SER A 75 5.89 8.73 5.62
N GLY A 76 5.93 7.67 4.83
CA GLY A 76 7.13 6.85 4.62
C GLY A 76 7.58 6.89 3.17
N ARG A 77 8.78 6.38 2.91
CA ARG A 77 9.24 6.18 1.53
C ARG A 77 8.44 5.07 0.88
N PHE A 78 8.09 5.22 -0.39
CA PHE A 78 7.54 4.17 -1.25
C PHE A 78 8.14 4.35 -2.65
N THR A 79 8.40 3.25 -3.35
CA THR A 79 9.08 3.29 -4.64
C THR A 79 8.15 2.87 -5.76
N ILE A 80 8.07 3.69 -6.81
CA ILE A 80 7.27 3.47 -8.02
C ILE A 80 8.17 3.60 -9.24
N GLY A 81 8.45 2.51 -9.96
CA GLY A 81 9.32 2.55 -11.16
C GLY A 81 10.68 3.22 -10.91
N ASP A 82 11.33 2.86 -9.79
CA ASP A 82 12.58 3.41 -9.25
C ASP A 82 12.54 4.87 -8.74
N GLN A 83 11.36 5.48 -8.64
CA GLN A 83 11.19 6.81 -8.07
C GLN A 83 10.67 6.71 -6.63
N GLU A 84 11.49 7.17 -5.67
CA GLU A 84 11.08 7.24 -4.26
C GLU A 84 10.21 8.47 -4.00
N LEU A 85 9.04 8.26 -3.37
CA LEU A 85 8.07 9.30 -3.05
C LEU A 85 7.64 9.18 -1.58
N PRO A 86 7.39 10.31 -0.89
CA PRO A 86 6.79 10.28 0.44
C PRO A 86 5.29 9.93 0.31
N MET A 87 4.85 8.84 0.91
CA MET A 87 3.46 8.37 0.82
C MET A 87 2.86 8.14 2.21
N ILE A 88 1.54 8.33 2.33
CA ILE A 88 0.78 7.89 3.50
C ILE A 88 0.45 6.40 3.32
N TYR A 89 0.72 5.61 4.35
CA TYR A 89 0.33 4.20 4.43
C TYR A 89 -1.04 4.12 5.10
N ASP A 90 -2.08 3.82 4.33
CA ASP A 90 -3.47 4.00 4.74
C ASP A 90 -4.24 2.68 4.74
N THR A 91 -4.63 2.22 5.93
CA THR A 91 -5.41 0.99 6.11
C THR A 91 -6.88 1.12 5.68
N GLY A 92 -7.35 2.36 5.43
CA GLY A 92 -8.71 2.67 5.01
C GLY A 92 -8.92 2.69 3.49
N SER A 93 -7.87 2.49 2.69
CA SER A 93 -7.92 2.48 1.22
C SER A 93 -7.30 1.22 0.63
N PHE A 94 -7.61 0.95 -0.64
CA PHE A 94 -7.21 -0.27 -1.34
C PHE A 94 -6.13 -0.01 -2.39
N GLU A 95 -6.19 1.17 -3.00
CA GLU A 95 -5.40 1.54 -4.14
C GLU A 95 -4.08 2.23 -3.79
N VAL A 96 -3.09 2.12 -4.67
CA VAL A 96 -1.93 3.01 -4.70
C VAL A 96 -2.28 4.19 -5.61
N LEU A 97 -2.29 5.39 -5.04
CA LEU A 97 -2.66 6.62 -5.75
C LEU A 97 -1.57 7.67 -5.56
N VAL A 98 -1.09 8.28 -6.66
CA VAL A 98 0.09 9.15 -6.65
C VAL A 98 -0.08 10.42 -7.48
N LEU A 99 0.40 11.55 -6.95
CA LEU A 99 0.63 12.77 -7.71
C LEU A 99 1.63 12.49 -8.83
N SER A 100 1.25 12.81 -10.06
CA SER A 100 2.03 12.46 -11.25
C SER A 100 2.21 13.65 -12.18
N THR A 101 3.24 13.59 -13.04
CA THR A 101 3.48 14.58 -14.09
C THR A 101 2.37 14.64 -15.16
N LYS A 102 1.38 13.72 -15.12
CA LYS A 102 0.14 13.86 -15.91
C LYS A 102 -0.75 15.00 -15.37
N CYS A 103 -0.63 15.38 -14.10
CA CYS A 103 -1.30 16.57 -13.59
C CYS A 103 -0.54 17.84 -13.94
N THR A 104 -1.01 18.55 -14.96
CA THR A 104 -0.37 19.78 -15.47
C THR A 104 -0.59 21.00 -14.58
N ASN A 105 -1.71 21.02 -13.84
CA ASN A 105 -2.14 22.15 -13.01
C ASN A 105 -1.95 21.91 -11.49
N CYS A 106 -1.28 20.82 -11.10
CA CYS A 106 -0.99 20.52 -9.71
C CYS A 106 0.16 21.36 -9.15
N VAL A 107 0.19 21.55 -7.83
CA VAL A 107 1.28 22.23 -7.14
C VAL A 107 2.56 21.40 -7.26
N LYS A 108 3.60 21.98 -7.87
CA LYS A 108 4.88 21.30 -8.16
C LYS A 108 5.89 21.32 -6.99
N THR A 109 5.47 21.71 -5.80
CA THR A 109 6.35 21.72 -4.61
C THR A 109 6.51 20.33 -4.02
N LEU A 110 5.58 19.42 -4.31
CA LEU A 110 5.67 18.01 -3.93
C LEU A 110 6.39 17.22 -5.01
N SER A 111 7.06 16.15 -4.58
CA SER A 111 7.62 15.17 -5.51
C SER A 111 6.47 14.52 -6.29
N MET A 112 6.62 14.38 -7.60
CA MET A 112 5.60 13.80 -8.46
C MET A 112 6.21 12.63 -9.20
N TYR A 113 5.45 11.54 -9.32
CA TYR A 113 5.82 10.42 -10.16
C TYR A 113 5.89 10.87 -11.62
N ASP A 114 7.00 10.61 -12.29
CA ASP A 114 7.19 10.89 -13.70
C ASP A 114 7.23 9.60 -14.52
N TYR A 115 6.09 9.24 -15.10
CA TYR A 115 5.94 8.00 -15.88
C TYR A 115 6.94 7.89 -17.04
N LYS A 116 7.43 9.02 -17.58
CA LYS A 116 8.42 9.04 -18.67
C LYS A 116 9.81 8.63 -18.23
N LYS A 117 10.10 8.64 -16.92
CA LYS A 117 11.39 8.23 -16.36
C LYS A 117 11.43 6.76 -15.96
N SER A 118 10.27 6.09 -15.90
CA SER A 118 10.20 4.68 -15.56
C SER A 118 10.40 3.81 -16.80
N HIS A 119 11.19 2.75 -16.64
CA HIS A 119 11.39 1.73 -17.65
C HIS A 119 10.38 0.57 -17.54
N SER A 120 9.73 0.42 -16.38
CA SER A 120 8.75 -0.62 -16.09
C SER A 120 7.31 -0.12 -16.18
N PHE A 121 7.10 1.19 -16.39
CA PHE A 121 5.77 1.76 -16.57
C PHE A 121 5.10 1.22 -17.83
N ARG A 122 3.86 0.79 -17.66
CA ARG A 122 2.98 0.39 -18.76
C ARG A 122 1.64 1.11 -18.61
N GLU A 123 1.23 1.80 -19.66
CA GLU A 123 -0.07 2.45 -19.68
C GLU A 123 -1.20 1.40 -19.76
N SER A 124 -2.32 1.70 -19.11
CA SER A 124 -3.54 0.89 -19.20
C SER A 124 -4.00 0.76 -20.66
N PRO A 125 -4.19 -0.45 -21.21
CA PRO A 125 -4.62 -0.64 -22.59
C PRO A 125 -5.98 0.00 -22.91
N SER A 126 -6.91 0.00 -21.95
CA SER A 126 -8.23 0.64 -22.15
C SER A 126 -8.23 2.11 -21.74
N HIS A 127 -7.09 2.65 -21.31
CA HIS A 127 -6.92 4.04 -20.88
C HIS A 127 -7.93 4.44 -19.80
N VAL A 128 -8.10 3.59 -18.78
CA VAL A 128 -9.07 3.82 -17.71
C VAL A 128 -8.77 5.13 -16.98
N VAL A 129 -9.82 5.94 -16.84
CA VAL A 129 -9.84 7.15 -16.03
C VAL A 129 -10.94 7.00 -14.99
N ALA A 130 -10.58 7.23 -13.73
CA ALA A 130 -11.50 7.12 -12.61
C ALA A 130 -11.53 8.41 -11.79
N GLU A 131 -12.63 8.63 -11.09
CA GLU A 131 -12.76 9.67 -10.07
C GLU A 131 -12.80 9.00 -8.70
N HIS A 132 -11.86 9.37 -7.83
CA HIS A 132 -11.79 8.88 -6.45
C HIS A 132 -12.24 10.00 -5.52
N ALA A 133 -13.27 9.74 -4.72
CA ALA A 133 -13.84 10.71 -3.79
C ALA A 133 -13.25 10.55 -2.38
N PHE A 134 -12.59 11.59 -1.89
CA PHE A 134 -12.12 11.67 -0.52
C PHE A 134 -12.92 12.71 0.28
N VAL A 135 -12.93 12.59 1.60
CA VAL A 135 -13.59 13.58 2.49
C VAL A 135 -13.06 15.00 2.24
N SER A 136 -11.80 15.11 1.82
CA SER A 136 -11.11 16.37 1.52
C SER A 136 -11.34 16.91 0.10
N GLY A 137 -12.05 16.17 -0.76
CA GLY A 137 -12.31 16.49 -2.16
C GLY A 137 -12.01 15.31 -3.09
N ASP A 138 -12.22 15.53 -4.38
CA ASP A 138 -12.13 14.48 -5.39
C ASP A 138 -10.81 14.56 -6.17
N VAL A 139 -10.42 13.43 -6.76
CA VAL A 139 -9.27 13.34 -7.67
C VAL A 139 -9.65 12.56 -8.92
N VAL A 140 -9.19 13.04 -10.06
CA VAL A 140 -9.29 12.32 -11.34
C VAL A 140 -7.94 11.69 -11.62
N THR A 141 -7.94 10.39 -11.86
CA THR A 141 -6.75 9.56 -12.02
C THR A 141 -6.79 8.80 -13.34
N ALA A 142 -5.62 8.48 -13.88
CA ALA A 142 -5.47 7.44 -14.89
C ALA A 142 -4.83 6.21 -14.28
N GLU A 143 -5.34 5.06 -14.69
CA GLU A 143 -4.73 3.77 -14.41
C GLU A 143 -3.40 3.61 -15.17
N GLY A 144 -2.45 2.94 -14.52
CA GLY A 144 -1.29 2.33 -15.17
C GLY A 144 -0.83 1.11 -14.39
N PHE A 145 0.17 0.43 -14.95
CA PHE A 145 0.85 -0.70 -14.34
C PHE A 145 2.32 -0.36 -14.11
N GLU A 146 2.85 -0.81 -12.98
CA GLU A 146 4.20 -0.45 -12.57
C GLU A 146 4.81 -1.46 -11.59
N THR A 147 6.13 -1.40 -11.45
CA THR A 147 6.83 -2.06 -10.34
C THR A 147 6.77 -1.18 -9.10
N LEU A 148 6.13 -1.68 -8.05
CA LEU A 148 5.93 -1.00 -6.77
C LEU A 148 6.77 -1.67 -5.69
N ARG A 149 7.37 -0.89 -4.78
CA ARG A 149 8.11 -1.43 -3.62
C ARG A 149 7.75 -0.72 -2.33
N LEU A 150 7.54 -1.50 -1.27
CA LEU A 150 7.37 -0.95 0.07
C LEU A 150 8.70 -0.34 0.54
N GLY A 151 8.74 0.93 0.93
CA GLY A 151 9.99 1.58 1.33
C GLY A 151 10.85 2.09 0.17
N GLY A 152 12.17 2.04 0.35
CA GLY A 152 13.15 2.56 -0.61
C GLY A 152 13.44 1.63 -1.79
N ARG A 153 14.30 2.08 -2.71
CA ARG A 153 14.69 1.34 -3.93
C ARG A 153 15.39 0.01 -3.65
N ASP A 154 15.95 -0.13 -2.46
CA ASP A 154 16.64 -1.33 -1.96
C ASP A 154 15.69 -2.34 -1.28
N SER A 155 14.39 -2.05 -1.25
CA SER A 155 13.39 -2.96 -0.69
C SER A 155 13.34 -4.28 -1.44
N ALA A 156 13.31 -5.37 -0.68
CA ALA A 156 13.07 -6.72 -1.17
C ALA A 156 11.58 -7.08 -1.25
N VAL A 157 10.68 -6.17 -0.85
CA VAL A 157 9.23 -6.38 -0.90
C VAL A 157 8.67 -5.54 -2.04
N ASP A 158 8.45 -6.20 -3.17
CA ASP A 158 7.97 -5.58 -4.40
C ASP A 158 6.81 -6.34 -5.06
N ALA A 159 6.11 -5.64 -5.93
CA ALA A 159 5.06 -6.15 -6.80
C ALA A 159 5.34 -5.64 -8.21
N ASN A 160 5.39 -6.55 -9.18
CA ASN A 160 5.63 -6.21 -10.58
C ASN A 160 4.31 -6.15 -11.33
N ASP A 161 4.22 -5.26 -12.34
CA ASP A 161 3.03 -5.09 -13.18
C ASP A 161 1.75 -4.82 -12.35
N MET A 162 1.90 -4.10 -11.24
CA MET A 162 0.82 -3.81 -10.30
C MET A 162 0.04 -2.57 -10.74
N THR A 163 -1.28 -2.65 -10.65
CA THR A 163 -2.19 -1.54 -10.92
C THR A 163 -1.96 -0.40 -9.94
N PHE A 164 -1.84 0.83 -10.44
CA PHE A 164 -1.77 2.04 -9.64
C PHE A 164 -2.42 3.24 -10.36
N TRP A 165 -2.74 4.28 -9.61
CA TRP A 165 -3.52 5.43 -10.09
C TRP A 165 -2.70 6.72 -10.08
N MET A 166 -2.53 7.30 -11.27
CA MET A 166 -1.81 8.55 -11.48
C MET A 166 -2.77 9.73 -11.50
N VAL A 167 -2.66 10.64 -10.53
CA VAL A 167 -3.48 11.86 -10.48
C VAL A 167 -3.22 12.71 -11.72
N GLN A 168 -4.31 13.07 -12.40
CA GLN A 168 -4.37 14.04 -13.51
C GLN A 168 -4.94 15.39 -13.06
N LYS A 169 -5.82 15.37 -12.05
CA LYS A 169 -6.45 16.55 -11.46
C LYS A 169 -6.83 16.24 -10.01
N HIS A 170 -6.72 17.22 -9.10
CA HIS A 170 -7.22 17.08 -7.74
C HIS A 170 -7.93 18.34 -7.23
N GLU A 171 -8.91 18.13 -6.36
CA GLU A 171 -9.58 19.15 -5.57
C GLU A 171 -9.22 19.06 -4.06
N LEU A 172 -8.23 18.23 -3.71
CA LEU A 172 -7.78 18.07 -2.33
C LEU A 172 -7.21 19.37 -1.75
N LYS A 173 -7.85 19.89 -0.71
CA LYS A 173 -7.49 21.17 -0.08
C LYS A 173 -6.03 21.22 0.38
N PHE A 174 -5.53 20.16 1.03
CA PHE A 174 -4.18 20.13 1.60
C PHE A 174 -3.06 20.13 0.55
N TRP A 175 -3.29 19.53 -0.63
CA TRP A 175 -2.35 19.62 -1.76
C TRP A 175 -2.39 21.00 -2.41
N LYS A 176 -3.55 21.66 -2.45
CA LYS A 176 -3.69 23.04 -2.97
C LYS A 176 -3.04 24.09 -2.09
N THR A 177 -3.13 23.94 -0.75
CA THR A 177 -2.59 24.92 0.19
C THR A 177 -1.10 24.72 0.48
N GLY A 178 -0.48 23.63 0.00
CA GLY A 178 0.93 23.31 0.26
C GLY A 178 1.23 22.80 1.67
N ASN A 179 0.19 22.42 2.43
CA ASN A 179 0.35 21.90 3.81
C ASN A 179 0.58 20.38 3.86
N ALA A 180 0.51 19.72 2.72
CA ALA A 180 0.82 18.30 2.60
C ALA A 180 2.33 18.09 2.47
N ILE A 181 2.83 17.01 3.06
CA ILE A 181 4.23 16.56 2.91
C ILE A 181 4.37 15.22 2.19
N PHE A 182 3.27 14.73 1.60
CA PHE A 182 3.17 13.45 0.92
C PHE A 182 2.64 13.62 -0.50
N SER A 183 3.08 12.73 -1.37
CA SER A 183 2.82 12.70 -2.80
C SER A 183 1.68 11.75 -3.17
N GLY A 184 1.18 10.94 -2.24
CA GLY A 184 0.13 9.98 -2.50
C GLY A 184 -0.18 9.07 -1.32
N ILE A 185 -1.00 8.07 -1.59
CA ILE A 185 -1.51 7.09 -0.64
C ILE A 185 -1.12 5.68 -1.11
N VAL A 186 -0.74 4.84 -0.16
CA VAL A 186 -0.53 3.40 -0.32
C VAL A 186 -1.61 2.70 0.48
N GLY A 187 -2.62 2.16 -0.21
CA GLY A 187 -3.68 1.37 0.41
C GLY A 187 -3.13 0.09 1.03
N LEU A 188 -3.44 -0.13 2.31
CA LEU A 188 -3.04 -1.29 3.11
C LEU A 188 -4.24 -2.10 3.61
N SER A 189 -5.38 -2.01 2.92
CA SER A 189 -6.53 -2.82 3.25
C SER A 189 -6.21 -4.32 3.15
N HIS A 190 -6.81 -5.11 4.06
CA HIS A 190 -6.59 -6.55 4.21
C HIS A 190 -7.46 -7.41 3.28
N VAL A 191 -8.26 -6.78 2.42
CA VAL A 191 -9.00 -7.54 1.40
C VAL A 191 -8.02 -8.08 0.36
N LYS A 192 -8.23 -9.31 -0.09
CA LYS A 192 -7.38 -9.93 -1.12
C LYS A 192 -7.57 -9.30 -2.50
N ARG A 193 -8.81 -8.87 -2.77
CA ARG A 193 -9.25 -8.30 -4.04
C ARG A 193 -9.81 -6.91 -3.79
N ILE A 194 -9.47 -5.97 -4.67
CA ILE A 194 -10.09 -4.65 -4.68
C ILE A 194 -11.59 -4.82 -4.99
N PRO A 195 -12.51 -4.24 -4.19
CA PRO A 195 -13.94 -4.39 -4.43
C PRO A 195 -14.38 -3.83 -5.79
N ASP A 196 -15.45 -4.41 -6.35
CA ASP A 196 -16.03 -3.96 -7.62
C ASP A 196 -16.31 -2.46 -7.61
N GLY A 197 -15.93 -1.78 -8.69
CA GLY A 197 -16.06 -0.33 -8.83
C GLY A 197 -14.89 0.49 -8.28
N PHE A 198 -13.91 -0.14 -7.62
CA PHE A 198 -12.67 0.49 -7.16
C PHE A 198 -11.41 -0.04 -7.87
N GLY A 199 -11.54 -1.14 -8.64
CA GLY A 199 -10.50 -1.69 -9.50
C GLY A 199 -10.40 -0.99 -10.86
N GLY A 200 -9.32 -1.28 -11.58
CA GLY A 200 -9.07 -0.80 -12.93
C GLY A 200 -9.51 -1.80 -14.01
N ASP A 201 -8.70 -1.94 -15.06
CA ASP A 201 -8.98 -2.77 -16.24
C ASP A 201 -9.03 -4.27 -15.92
N ALA A 202 -8.31 -4.72 -14.89
CA ALA A 202 -8.35 -6.11 -14.49
C ALA A 202 -9.59 -6.36 -13.62
N ALA A 203 -10.46 -7.27 -14.08
CA ALA A 203 -11.66 -7.70 -13.37
C ALA A 203 -11.40 -8.34 -11.98
N GLU A 204 -10.13 -8.44 -11.58
CA GLU A 204 -9.59 -9.26 -10.50
C GLU A 204 -8.35 -8.59 -9.88
N ASP A 205 -8.32 -7.25 -9.79
CA ASP A 205 -7.19 -6.54 -9.16
C ASP A 205 -6.96 -7.04 -7.73
N ARG A 206 -5.77 -7.60 -7.50
CA ARG A 206 -5.31 -7.97 -6.16
C ARG A 206 -4.95 -6.71 -5.38
N SER A 207 -5.10 -6.75 -4.06
CA SER A 207 -4.58 -5.67 -3.22
C SER A 207 -3.06 -5.70 -3.19
N LEU A 208 -2.44 -4.57 -2.85
CA LEU A 208 -0.99 -4.46 -2.73
C LEU A 208 -0.42 -5.51 -1.77
N LEU A 209 -1.09 -5.72 -0.63
CA LEU A 209 -0.62 -6.67 0.38
C LEU A 209 -0.67 -8.12 -0.14
N GLU A 210 -1.74 -8.49 -0.84
CA GLU A 210 -1.85 -9.82 -1.44
C GLU A 210 -0.80 -10.02 -2.55
N GLU A 211 -0.58 -9.02 -3.41
CA GLU A 211 0.42 -9.09 -4.49
C GLU A 211 1.85 -9.22 -3.95
N MET A 212 2.14 -8.54 -2.83
CA MET A 212 3.45 -8.56 -2.18
C MET A 212 3.63 -9.71 -1.18
N HIS A 213 2.64 -10.60 -1.05
CA HIS A 213 2.64 -11.70 -0.08
C HIS A 213 2.86 -11.24 1.36
N VAL A 214 2.16 -10.17 1.73
CA VAL A 214 2.16 -9.56 3.06
C VAL A 214 0.87 -9.93 3.79
N ASP A 215 1.01 -10.50 4.98
CA ASP A 215 -0.13 -11.01 5.75
C ASP A 215 -0.56 -10.10 6.90
N ALA A 216 0.37 -9.27 7.39
CA ALA A 216 0.13 -8.42 8.54
C ALA A 216 0.92 -7.11 8.46
N CYS A 217 0.28 -6.03 8.93
CA CYS A 217 0.86 -4.72 9.12
C CYS A 217 0.64 -4.28 10.57
N SER A 218 1.68 -3.79 11.23
CA SER A 218 1.60 -3.22 12.57
C SER A 218 2.37 -1.91 12.66
N HIS A 219 1.97 -1.02 13.59
CA HIS A 219 2.62 0.26 13.82
C HIS A 219 3.16 0.31 15.24
N SER A 220 4.40 0.78 15.40
CA SER A 220 5.00 1.04 16.70
C SER A 220 5.64 2.43 16.74
N ALA A 221 5.42 3.15 17.83
CA ALA A 221 6.13 4.39 18.10
C ALA A 221 7.44 4.03 18.81
N THR A 222 8.58 4.37 18.19
CA THR A 222 9.87 4.28 18.87
C THR A 222 10.23 5.65 19.41
N SER A 223 10.35 5.77 20.73
CA SER A 223 10.96 6.94 21.35
C SER A 223 12.47 6.76 21.31
N GLU A 224 13.18 7.51 20.48
CA GLU A 224 14.60 7.74 20.73
C GLU A 224 14.70 8.60 22.00
N VAL A 225 15.15 7.97 23.09
CA VAL A 225 15.59 8.71 24.28
C VAL A 225 16.95 9.31 23.90
N ALA A 226 16.97 10.63 23.68
CA ALA A 226 18.21 11.39 23.55
C ALA A 226 18.95 11.45 24.89
#